data_AF-A0A5C8C3A2-F1
#
_entry.id   AF-A0A5C8C3A2-F1
#
_cell.length_a   1.000
_cell.length_b   1.000
_cell.length_c   1.000
_cell.angle_alpha   90.00
_cell.angle_beta   90.00
_cell.angle_gamma   90.00
#
_symmetry.space_group_name_H-M   'P 1'
#
loop_
_entity.id
_entity.type
_entity.pdbx_description
1 polymer ?
#
loop_
_entity_poly.entity_id
_entity_poly.type
_entity_poly.pdbx_seq_one_letter_code
_entity_poly.pdbx_strand_id
1 'polypeptide(L)'
;LKDFNGKPDLTVTFKHLSHAFLVFSFQEGTARAFANDRIVVNGYVAYAIRLVRCLNKMEALILPKLVANLAVKAYPQDLSFKDKLTTATNIYLKVAQSYLKRSA
;
A
#
# COMPACT_ATOMS: atom_id res chain seq x y z
N LEU A 1 -17.72 10.00 4.72
CA LEU A 1 -17.09 11.22 4.17
C LEU A 1 -17.66 11.44 2.77
N LYS A 2 -18.91 11.91 2.68
CA LYS A 2 -19.52 12.35 1.41
C LYS A 2 -19.38 13.87 1.43
N ASP A 3 -18.54 14.40 0.55
CA ASP A 3 -18.32 15.84 0.33
C ASP A 3 -17.28 16.49 1.24
N PHE A 4 -16.01 16.10 1.07
CA PHE A 4 -14.87 16.88 1.57
C PHE A 4 -14.67 18.09 0.62
N ASN A 5 -15.29 19.23 0.93
CA ASN A 5 -15.20 20.47 0.15
C ASN A 5 -13.95 21.32 0.50
N GLY A 6 -13.05 20.78 1.32
CA GLY A 6 -11.80 21.42 1.72
C GLY A 6 -10.65 21.04 0.77
N LYS A 7 -9.69 21.96 0.59
CA LYS A 7 -8.46 21.65 -0.14
C LYS A 7 -7.74 20.48 0.57
N PRO A 8 -7.39 19.40 -0.14
CA PRO A 8 -6.70 18.27 0.47
C PRO A 8 -5.33 18.68 1.01
N ASP A 9 -4.98 18.20 2.22
CA ASP A 9 -3.67 18.44 2.85
C ASP A 9 -2.50 17.83 2.07
N LEU A 10 -2.80 16.78 1.29
CA LEU A 10 -1.87 16.08 0.44
C LEU A 10 -2.58 15.60 -0.83
N THR A 11 -2.05 15.97 -1.98
CA THR A 11 -2.47 15.46 -3.29
C THR A 11 -1.31 14.73 -3.93
N VAL A 12 -1.52 13.46 -4.28
CA VAL A 12 -0.55 12.64 -5.01
C VAL A 12 -1.10 12.38 -6.40
N THR A 13 -0.36 12.78 -7.42
CA THR A 13 -0.77 12.67 -8.82
C THR A 13 0.25 11.85 -9.59
N PHE A 14 -0.21 10.83 -10.30
CA PHE A 14 0.62 10.05 -11.22
C PHE A 14 0.49 10.63 -12.62
N LYS A 15 1.61 10.78 -13.34
CA LYS A 15 1.59 11.33 -14.71
C LYS A 15 0.86 10.41 -15.68
N HIS A 16 1.04 9.10 -15.53
CA HIS A 16 0.43 8.09 -16.38
C HIS A 16 -0.17 6.96 -15.53
N LEU A 17 -1.26 6.38 -16.02
CA LEU A 17 -1.93 5.25 -15.38
C LEU A 17 -1.01 4.04 -15.25
N SER A 18 -0.13 3.79 -16.23
CA SER A 18 0.82 2.69 -16.19
C SER A 18 1.77 2.78 -14.99
N HIS A 19 2.22 3.99 -14.63
CA HIS A 19 3.07 4.19 -13.46
C HIS A 19 2.30 4.02 -12.15
N ALA A 20 1.04 4.46 -12.10
CA ALA A 20 0.16 4.19 -10.97
C ALA A 20 -0.02 2.68 -10.78
N PHE A 21 -0.25 1.93 -11.86
CA PHE A 21 -0.39 0.49 -11.81
C PHE A 21 0.88 -0.19 -11.28
N LEU A 22 2.07 0.20 -11.75
CA LEU A 22 3.34 -0.37 -11.26
C LEU A 22 3.54 -0.15 -9.75
N VAL A 23 3.17 1.03 -9.24
CA VAL A 23 3.30 1.36 -7.82
C VAL A 23 2.25 0.63 -6.98
N PHE A 24 0.99 0.55 -7.43
CA PHE A 24 -0.09 -0.13 -6.70
C PHE A 24 -0.05 -1.65 -6.82
N SER A 25 0.55 -2.20 -7.87
CA SER A 25 0.84 -3.63 -8.01
C SER A 25 2.16 -4.02 -7.35
N PHE A 26 2.84 -3.07 -6.69
CA PHE A 26 4.10 -3.27 -5.97
C PHE A 26 5.27 -3.75 -6.84
N GLN A 27 5.21 -3.50 -8.15
CA GLN A 27 6.30 -3.78 -9.09
C GLN A 27 7.37 -2.67 -9.06
N GLU A 28 6.97 -1.43 -8.73
CA GLU A 28 7.87 -0.29 -8.58
C GLU A 28 7.68 0.38 -7.22
N GLY A 29 8.75 0.50 -6.43
CA GLY A 29 8.69 1.17 -5.13
C GLY A 29 8.40 2.68 -5.25
N THR A 30 7.63 3.23 -4.31
CA THR A 30 7.18 4.63 -4.34
C THR A 30 8.33 5.65 -4.40
N ALA A 31 9.45 5.37 -3.72
CA ALA A 31 10.64 6.23 -3.75
C ALA A 31 11.32 6.26 -5.13
N ARG A 32 11.30 5.12 -5.85
CA ARG A 32 11.87 5.02 -7.20
C ARG A 32 10.98 5.72 -8.22
N ALA A 33 9.67 5.53 -8.12
CA ALA A 33 8.71 6.22 -8.97
C ALA A 33 8.73 7.75 -8.75
N PHE A 34 8.97 8.22 -7.53
CA PHE A 34 9.21 9.64 -7.25
C PHE A 34 10.51 10.15 -7.87
N ALA A 35 11.63 9.44 -7.69
CA ALA A 35 12.93 9.82 -8.25
C ALA A 35 12.96 9.81 -9.79
N ASN A 36 12.14 8.97 -10.42
CA ASN A 36 11.99 8.90 -11.88
C ASN A 36 10.99 9.93 -12.45
N ASP A 37 10.57 10.93 -11.67
CA ASP A 37 9.58 11.94 -12.06
C ASP A 37 8.22 11.35 -12.52
N ARG A 38 7.83 10.17 -12.03
CA ARG A 38 6.56 9.51 -12.41
C ARG A 38 5.38 9.91 -11.54
N ILE A 39 5.67 10.49 -10.36
CA ILE A 39 4.69 10.90 -9.35
C ILE A 39 4.98 12.34 -8.94
N VAL A 40 3.94 13.15 -8.83
CA VAL A 40 4.00 14.53 -8.32
C VAL A 40 3.21 14.59 -7.01
N VAL A 41 3.80 15.23 -6.00
CA VAL A 41 3.20 15.35 -4.68
C VAL A 41 3.04 16.83 -4.35
N ASN A 42 1.79 17.25 -4.15
CA ASN A 42 1.44 18.61 -3.77
C ASN A 42 0.96 18.63 -2.31
N GLY A 43 1.59 19.44 -1.47
CA GLY A 43 1.29 19.54 -0.04
C GLY A 43 2.52 19.32 0.84
N TYR A 44 2.30 18.98 2.12
CA TYR A 44 3.40 18.74 3.06
C TYR A 44 4.09 17.38 2.79
N VAL A 45 5.35 17.43 2.35
CA VAL A 45 6.18 16.24 2.06
C VAL A 45 6.27 15.29 3.27
N ALA A 46 6.28 15.83 4.49
CA ALA A 46 6.29 15.02 5.71
C ALA A 46 5.07 14.09 5.82
N TYR A 47 3.88 14.54 5.39
CA TYR A 47 2.68 13.70 5.36
C TYR A 47 2.74 12.65 4.26
N ALA A 48 3.31 12.98 3.09
CA ALA A 48 3.55 12.01 2.02
C ALA A 48 4.44 10.85 2.48
N ILE A 49 5.55 11.16 3.15
CA ILE A 49 6.49 10.15 3.66
C ILE A 49 5.82 9.27 4.72
N ARG A 50 5.02 9.85 5.62
CA ARG A 50 4.25 9.09 6.63
C ARG A 50 3.23 8.16 5.97
N LEU A 51 2.53 8.63 4.94
CA LEU A 51 1.59 7.83 4.16
C LEU A 51 2.29 6.63 3.53
N VAL A 52 3.42 6.84 2.86
CA VAL A 52 4.22 5.76 2.25
C VAL A 52 4.70 4.76 3.31
N ARG A 53 5.12 5.22 4.50
CA ARG A 53 5.50 4.32 5.60
C ARG A 53 4.32 3.50 6.13
N CYS A 54 3.15 4.12 6.27
CA CYS A 54 1.94 3.41 6.69
C CYS A 54 1.52 2.38 5.63
N LEU A 55 1.61 2.72 4.35
CA LEU A 55 1.33 1.81 3.25
C LEU A 55 2.30 0.62 3.25
N ASN A 56 3.61 0.86 3.33
CA ASN A 56 4.62 -0.20 3.43
C ASN A 56 4.41 -1.11 4.66
N LYS A 57 3.99 -0.54 5.81
CA LYS A 57 3.69 -1.31 7.02
C LYS A 57 2.44 -2.17 6.84
N MET A 58 1.42 -1.64 6.17
CA MET A 58 0.22 -2.37 5.81
C MET A 58 0.55 -3.50 4.83
N GLU A 59 1.27 -3.23 3.75
CA GLU A 59 1.74 -4.22 2.79
C GLU A 59 2.48 -5.38 3.47
N ALA A 60 3.37 -5.09 4.42
CA ALA A 60 4.08 -6.11 5.18
C ALA A 60 3.18 -6.98 6.09
N LEU A 61 1.94 -6.55 6.36
CA LEU A 61 0.93 -7.29 7.12
C LEU A 61 0.01 -8.14 6.21
N ILE A 62 -0.33 -7.63 5.03
CA ILE A 62 -1.25 -8.30 4.09
C ILE A 62 -0.53 -9.22 3.10
N LEU A 63 0.69 -8.91 2.64
CA LEU A 63 1.35 -9.74 1.64
C LEU A 63 2.00 -11.00 2.24
N PRO A 64 1.80 -12.20 1.65
CA PRO A 64 2.58 -13.38 2.00
C PRO A 64 4.08 -13.10 1.80
N LYS A 65 4.92 -13.55 2.74
CA LYS A 65 6.35 -13.19 2.84
C LYS A 65 7.13 -13.25 1.52
N LEU A 66 6.78 -14.19 0.64
CA LEU A 66 7.39 -14.39 -0.67
C LEU A 66 7.30 -13.15 -1.58
N VAL A 67 6.16 -12.44 -1.57
CA VAL A 67 5.95 -11.24 -2.40
C VAL A 67 6.35 -9.98 -1.63
N ALA A 68 6.20 -9.97 -0.30
CA ALA A 68 6.61 -8.85 0.55
C ALA A 68 8.11 -8.53 0.45
N ASN A 69 8.96 -9.53 0.21
CA ASN A 69 10.41 -9.34 0.01
C ASN A 69 10.76 -8.68 -1.33
N LEU A 70 9.89 -8.79 -2.35
CA LEU A 70 10.09 -8.16 -3.66
C LEU A 70 9.59 -6.70 -3.67
N ALA A 71 8.52 -6.42 -2.92
CA ALA A 71 7.85 -5.12 -2.88
C ALA A 71 8.46 -4.12 -1.88
N VAL A 72 8.96 -4.59 -0.73
CA VAL A 72 9.23 -3.72 0.42
C VAL A 72 10.74 -3.56 0.66
N LYS A 73 11.24 -2.32 0.59
CA LYS A 73 12.66 -1.96 0.79
C LYS A 73 13.22 -2.30 2.18
N ALA A 74 12.36 -2.35 3.20
CA ALA A 74 12.73 -2.75 4.57
C ALA A 74 11.55 -3.42 5.25
N TYR A 75 11.69 -4.70 5.59
CA TYR A 75 10.72 -5.42 6.39
C TYR A 75 10.93 -5.07 7.88
N PRO A 76 9.90 -4.62 8.61
CA PRO A 76 10.04 -4.37 10.05
C PRO A 76 10.34 -5.69 10.77
N GLN A 77 11.52 -5.77 11.40
CA GLN A 77 12.03 -6.96 12.10
C GLN A 77 11.21 -7.30 13.37
N ASP A 78 10.50 -6.32 13.92
CA ASP A 78 9.80 -6.45 15.22
C ASP A 78 8.41 -7.08 15.13
N LEU A 79 7.93 -7.45 13.93
CA LEU A 79 6.67 -8.18 13.84
C LEU A 79 6.90 -9.69 13.90
N SER A 80 6.61 -10.26 15.07
CA SER A 80 6.50 -11.70 15.30
C SER A 80 5.69 -12.35 14.17
N PHE A 81 6.32 -13.32 13.50
CA PHE A 81 5.71 -14.04 12.38
C PHE A 81 4.40 -14.74 12.75
N LYS A 82 4.18 -15.03 14.03
CA LYS A 82 2.95 -15.66 14.51
C LYS A 82 1.76 -14.70 14.44
N ASP A 83 1.92 -13.45 14.86
CA ASP A 83 0.84 -12.45 14.87
C ASP A 83 0.43 -12.02 13.45
N LYS A 84 1.38 -12.04 12.52
CA LYS A 84 1.13 -11.84 11.09
C LYS A 84 0.30 -12.97 10.50
N LEU A 85 0.64 -14.22 10.80
CA LEU A 85 -0.07 -15.37 10.27
C LEU A 85 -1.52 -15.41 10.78
N THR A 86 -1.77 -15.24 12.08
CA THR A 86 -3.15 -15.25 12.61
C THR A 86 -4.01 -14.10 12.07
N THR A 87 -3.45 -12.89 11.97
CA THR A 87 -4.20 -11.71 11.49
C THR A 87 -4.43 -11.75 9.97
N ALA A 88 -3.40 -12.08 9.18
CA ALA A 88 -3.51 -12.19 7.74
C ALA A 88 -4.44 -13.34 7.34
N THR A 89 -4.39 -14.48 8.04
CA THR A 89 -5.29 -15.61 7.76
C THR A 89 -6.74 -15.19 7.95
N ASN A 90 -7.09 -14.48 9.03
CA ASN A 90 -8.46 -14.00 9.23
C ASN A 90 -8.94 -13.02 8.15
N ILE A 91 -8.05 -12.17 7.63
CA ILE A 91 -8.37 -11.23 6.54
C ILE A 91 -8.58 -12.00 5.23
N TYR A 92 -7.65 -12.88 4.85
CA TYR A 92 -7.78 -13.68 3.62
C TYR A 92 -8.95 -14.65 3.67
N LEU A 93 -9.24 -15.25 4.82
CA LEU A 93 -10.35 -16.18 5.01
C LEU A 93 -11.69 -15.45 4.90
N LYS A 94 -11.81 -14.24 5.46
CA LYS A 94 -12.99 -13.37 5.27
C LYS A 94 -13.16 -12.89 3.83
N VAL A 95 -12.07 -12.61 3.13
CA VAL A 95 -12.10 -12.26 1.70
C VAL A 95 -12.52 -13.47 0.87
N ALA A 96 -11.94 -14.66 1.08
CA ALA A 96 -12.36 -15.87 0.39
C ALA A 96 -13.84 -16.20 0.65
N GLN A 97 -14.30 -16.04 1.89
CA GLN A 97 -15.71 -16.18 2.25
C GLN A 97 -16.60 -15.15 1.55
N SER A 98 -16.19 -13.89 1.43
CA SER A 98 -16.98 -12.86 0.73
C SER A 98 -17.05 -13.10 -0.78
N TYR A 99 -15.98 -13.61 -1.40
CA TYR A 99 -16.00 -14.04 -2.79
C TYR A 99 -16.90 -15.26 -3.00
N LEU A 100 -16.86 -16.25 -2.10
CA LEU A 100 -17.76 -17.42 -2.14
C LEU A 100 -19.24 -17.02 -1.96
N LYS A 101 -19.54 -16.11 -1.02
CA LYS A 101 -20.90 -15.64 -0.75
C LYS A 101 -21.48 -14.75 -1.85
N ARG A 102 -20.63 -14.20 -2.72
CA ARG A 102 -21.03 -13.39 -3.88
C ARG A 102 -21.21 -14.22 -5.15
N SER A 103 -20.73 -15.46 -5.14
CA SER A 103 -20.85 -16.43 -6.24
C SER A 103 -21.99 -17.45 -6.04
N ALA A 104 -22.70 -17.38 -4.92
CA ALA A 104 -23.86 -18.22 -4.58
C ALA A 104 -25.16 -17.43 -4.66
#